data_AF-A0A969KHD3-F1
#
_entry.id   AF-A0A969KHD3-F1
#
_cell.length_a   1.000
_cell.length_b   1.000
_cell.length_c   1.000
_cell.angle_alpha   90.00
_cell.angle_beta   90.00
_cell.angle_gamma   90.00
#
_symmetry.space_group_name_H-M   'P 1'
#
loop_
_entity.id
_entity.type
_entity.pdbx_description
1 polymer ?
#
loop_
_entity_poly.entity_id
_entity_poly.type
_entity_poly.pdbx_seq_one_letter_code
_entity_poly.pdbx_strand_id
1 'polypeptide(L)'
;MSIGIIGTKLGMTQIFEEETGYSIPVTIIQAGTCHVTQVKTKEKDGYEAVQIGYGEVPDRKRTLNTKETKEVNKYLTSGEYGHLQKAGVPALRHLKEYAVDNPGDYELGSEIKADIFKEGDLVDVS
;
A
#
# COMPACT_ATOMS: atom_id res chain seq x y z
N MET A 1 -13.34 10.40 4.56
CA MET A 1 -12.62 10.00 3.31
C MET A 1 -12.53 8.48 3.28
N SER A 2 -12.65 7.86 2.10
CA SER A 2 -12.54 6.39 1.97
C SER A 2 -11.08 5.95 1.90
N ILE A 3 -10.81 4.71 2.32
CA ILE A 3 -9.47 4.13 2.21
C ILE A 3 -9.16 3.84 0.74
N GLY A 4 -7.94 4.18 0.32
CA GLY A 4 -7.42 3.83 -1.00
C GLY A 4 -6.49 2.62 -0.94
N ILE A 5 -5.82 2.33 -2.05
CA ILE A 5 -4.74 1.34 -2.12
C ILE A 5 -3.46 1.99 -2.63
N ILE A 6 -2.34 1.34 -2.35
CA ILE A 6 -1.05 1.62 -2.97
C ILE A 6 -0.84 0.57 -4.06
N GLY A 7 -0.34 1.00 -5.22
CA GLY A 7 -0.01 0.11 -6.31
C GLY A 7 1.23 0.58 -7.07
N THR A 8 1.79 -0.31 -7.89
CA THR A 8 2.92 0.00 -8.77
C THR A 8 2.41 0.24 -10.18
N LYS A 9 2.72 1.40 -10.77
CA LYS A 9 2.50 1.63 -12.20
C LYS A 9 3.40 0.69 -13.01
N LEU A 10 2.82 -0.26 -13.73
CA LEU A 10 3.55 -1.18 -14.60
C LEU A 10 3.82 -0.56 -15.97
N GLY A 11 2.87 0.22 -16.48
CA GLY A 11 2.98 0.79 -17.81
C GLY A 11 1.67 1.37 -18.32
N MET A 12 1.66 1.67 -19.62
CA MET A 12 0.49 2.18 -20.33
C MET A 12 0.27 1.32 -21.57
N THR A 13 -0.99 1.06 -21.89
CA THR A 13 -1.40 0.38 -23.12
C THR A 13 -2.66 1.05 -23.66
N GLN A 14 -3.25 0.50 -24.71
CA GLN A 14 -4.54 0.92 -25.23
C GLN A 14 -5.47 -0.30 -25.30
N ILE A 15 -6.75 -0.05 -25.07
CA ILE A 15 -7.83 -1.00 -25.31
C ILE A 15 -8.72 -0.44 -26.41
N PHE A 16 -9.36 -1.31 -27.19
CA PHE A 16 -10.31 -0.90 -28.21
C PHE A 16 -11.71 -1.22 -27.75
N GLU A 17 -12.60 -0.24 -27.84
CA GLU A 17 -14.03 -0.44 -27.59
C GLU A 17 -14.65 -1.27 -28.72
N GLU A 18 -15.33 -2.36 -28.38
CA GLU A 18 -15.80 -3.35 -29.36
C GLU A 18 -16.85 -2.79 -30.33
N GLU A 19 -17.71 -1.88 -29.88
CA GLU A 19 -18.82 -1.35 -30.71
C GLU A 19 -18.38 -0.22 -31.64
N THR A 20 -17.55 0.70 -31.16
CA THR A 20 -17.17 1.93 -31.88
C THR A 20 -15.81 1.84 -32.56
N GLY A 21 -14.95 0.93 -32.11
CA GLY A 21 -13.55 0.83 -32.53
C GLY A 21 -12.64 1.94 -31.98
N TYR A 22 -13.10 2.73 -30.99
CA TYR A 22 -12.28 3.77 -30.39
C TYR A 22 -11.11 3.20 -29.59
N SER A 23 -9.93 3.80 -29.76
CA SER A 23 -8.75 3.50 -28.94
C SER A 23 -8.79 4.30 -27.65
N ILE A 24 -8.81 3.60 -26.51
CA ILE A 24 -8.84 4.18 -25.18
C ILE A 24 -7.47 3.93 -24.51
N PRO A 25 -6.71 4.97 -24.16
CA PRO A 25 -5.44 4.82 -23.46
C PRO A 25 -5.71 4.42 -22.00
N VAL A 26 -5.00 3.40 -21.52
CA VAL A 26 -5.14 2.86 -20.17
C VAL A 26 -3.79 2.73 -19.48
N THR A 27 -3.78 2.90 -18.14
CA THR A 27 -2.61 2.66 -17.30
C THR A 27 -2.79 1.36 -16.54
N ILE A 28 -1.81 0.46 -16.63
CA ILE A 28 -1.80 -0.79 -15.87
C ILE A 28 -1.15 -0.52 -14.52
N ILE A 29 -1.91 -0.71 -13.45
CA ILE A 29 -1.46 -0.60 -12.08
C ILE A 29 -1.48 -1.99 -11.45
N GLN A 30 -0.33 -2.46 -10.98
CA GLN A 30 -0.27 -3.62 -10.10
C GLN A 30 -0.70 -3.18 -8.71
N ALA A 31 -1.97 -3.43 -8.40
CA ALA A 31 -2.49 -3.41 -7.05
C ALA A 31 -2.20 -4.77 -6.40
N GLY A 32 -1.48 -4.78 -5.28
CA GLY A 32 -1.19 -5.99 -4.50
C GLY A 32 -1.54 -5.77 -3.05
N THR A 33 -1.78 -6.84 -2.29
CA THR A 33 -2.45 -6.78 -0.99
C THR A 33 -1.82 -5.71 -0.11
N CYS A 34 -2.59 -4.66 0.15
CA CYS A 34 -2.21 -3.62 1.07
C CYS A 34 -2.59 -4.08 2.46
N HIS A 35 -1.65 -4.11 3.41
CA HIS A 35 -1.96 -4.53 4.77
C HIS A 35 -2.12 -3.32 5.68
N VAL A 36 -3.09 -3.36 6.60
CA VAL A 36 -3.23 -2.34 7.64
C VAL A 36 -2.10 -2.50 8.66
N THR A 37 -1.19 -1.54 8.71
CA THR A 37 0.00 -1.59 9.58
C THR A 37 -0.19 -0.85 10.89
N GLN A 38 -1.06 0.17 10.91
CA GLN A 38 -1.38 0.92 12.12
C GLN A 38 -2.75 1.59 11.99
N VAL A 39 -3.49 1.58 13.09
CA VAL A 39 -4.75 2.32 13.24
C VAL A 39 -4.50 3.49 14.18
N LYS A 40 -4.71 4.71 13.71
CA LYS A 40 -4.51 5.95 14.47
C LYS A 40 -5.83 6.51 14.96
N THR A 41 -5.82 6.96 16.21
CA THR A 41 -7.02 7.44 16.91
C THR A 41 -6.79 8.83 17.45
N LYS A 42 -7.85 9.67 17.52
CA LYS A 42 -7.75 11.03 18.07
C LYS A 42 -7.12 11.09 19.45
N GLU A 43 -7.42 10.13 20.32
CA GLU A 43 -6.91 10.11 21.70
C GLU A 43 -5.39 9.88 21.80
N LYS A 44 -4.82 9.04 20.92
CA LYS A 44 -3.40 8.67 20.96
C LYS A 44 -2.54 9.51 20.01
N ASP A 45 -3.08 9.82 18.83
CA ASP A 45 -2.32 10.38 17.71
C ASP A 45 -2.75 11.82 17.36
N GLY A 46 -3.86 12.31 17.93
CA GLY A 46 -4.41 13.64 17.66
C GLY A 46 -5.26 13.74 16.39
N TYR A 47 -5.38 12.66 15.62
CA TYR A 47 -6.20 12.56 14.42
C TYR A 47 -6.60 11.11 14.13
N GLU A 48 -7.59 10.93 13.25
CA GLU A 48 -8.08 9.61 12.81
C GLU A 48 -7.50 9.28 11.44
N ALA A 49 -6.77 8.17 11.36
CA ALA A 49 -6.20 7.69 10.10
C ALA A 49 -5.91 6.19 10.18
N VAL A 50 -5.83 5.57 9.01
CA VAL A 50 -5.37 4.19 8.86
C VAL A 50 -4.10 4.21 8.01
N GLN A 51 -3.04 3.59 8.53
CA GLN A 51 -1.80 3.37 7.79
C GLN A 51 -1.88 2.03 7.09
N ILE A 52 -1.62 2.04 5.79
CA ILE A 52 -1.53 0.84 4.96
C ILE A 52 -0.13 0.68 4.42
N GLY A 53 0.28 -0.57 4.23
CA GLY A 53 1.58 -0.93 3.71
C GLY A 53 1.51 -1.78 2.44
N TYR A 54 2.46 -1.56 1.54
CA TYR A 54 2.54 -2.22 0.23
C TYR A 54 3.99 -2.50 -0.17
N GLY A 55 4.17 -3.50 -1.03
CA GLY A 55 5.45 -3.89 -1.61
C GLY A 55 6.27 -4.73 -0.64
N GLU A 56 6.02 -6.05 -0.65
CA GLU A 56 6.75 -6.99 0.17
C GLU A 56 8.25 -6.98 -0.14
N VAL A 57 9.05 -7.01 0.92
CA VAL A 57 10.50 -7.14 0.87
C VAL A 57 10.94 -8.37 1.67
N PRO A 58 12.14 -8.91 1.41
CA PRO A 58 12.61 -10.07 2.15
C PRO A 58 12.55 -9.82 3.66
N ASP A 59 12.01 -10.81 4.39
CA ASP A 59 11.80 -10.80 5.84
C ASP A 59 13.13 -10.95 6.59
N ARG A 60 14.01 -9.97 6.43
CA ARG A 60 15.33 -9.89 7.06
C ARG A 60 15.63 -8.45 7.45
N LYS A 61 16.22 -8.30 8.63
CA LYS A 61 16.72 -7.00 9.12
C LYS A 61 17.98 -6.61 8.37
N ARG A 62 18.10 -5.32 8.06
CA ARG A 62 19.31 -4.72 7.51
C ARG A 62 20.47 -4.88 8.49
N THR A 63 21.51 -5.59 8.08
CA THR A 63 22.76 -5.69 8.85
C THR A 63 23.74 -4.61 8.38
N LEU A 64 24.18 -3.76 9.31
CA LEU A 64 25.03 -2.58 9.02
C LEU A 64 26.43 -2.92 8.49
N ASN A 65 26.85 -4.20 8.55
CA ASN A 65 28.19 -4.66 8.16
C ASN A 65 28.29 -5.12 6.69
N THR A 66 27.26 -4.92 5.88
CA THR A 66 27.22 -5.38 4.49
C THR A 66 27.86 -4.33 3.57
N LYS A 67 29.01 -4.66 2.96
CA LYS A 67 29.82 -3.75 2.12
C LYS A 67 29.14 -3.29 0.82
N GLU A 68 28.02 -3.91 0.43
CA GLU A 68 27.31 -3.63 -0.82
C GLU A 68 26.05 -2.78 -0.62
N THR A 69 26.09 -1.54 -1.12
CA THR A 69 25.03 -0.52 -0.94
C THR A 69 23.67 -0.94 -1.51
N LYS A 70 23.63 -1.80 -2.54
CA LYS A 70 22.39 -2.29 -3.17
C LYS A 70 21.64 -3.29 -2.29
N GLU A 71 22.34 -4.16 -1.58
CA GLU A 71 21.72 -5.13 -0.68
C GLU A 71 21.20 -4.44 0.60
N VAL A 72 21.92 -3.42 1.08
CA VAL A 72 21.55 -2.66 2.28
C VAL A 72 20.20 -1.96 2.11
N ASN A 73 19.88 -1.41 0.93
CA ASN A 73 18.60 -0.74 0.68
C ASN A 73 17.43 -1.69 0.37
N LYS A 74 17.69 -3.00 0.24
CA LYS A 74 16.68 -4.02 -0.01
C LYS A 74 15.96 -4.45 1.28
N TYR A 75 16.61 -4.30 2.42
CA TYR A 75 16.12 -4.74 3.73
C TYR A 75 15.62 -3.56 4.57
N LEU A 76 14.68 -3.83 5.47
CA LEU A 76 14.17 -2.84 6.41
C LEU A 76 15.16 -2.58 7.54
N THR A 77 15.17 -1.34 8.02
CA THR A 77 15.87 -0.98 9.26
C THR A 77 15.24 -1.71 10.46
N SER A 78 15.95 -1.78 11.58
CA SER A 78 15.43 -2.48 12.77
C SER A 78 14.13 -1.88 13.30
N GLY A 79 13.96 -0.56 13.20
CA GLY A 79 12.76 0.16 13.64
C GLY A 79 11.56 -0.12 12.74
N GLU A 80 11.72 0.01 11.43
CA GLU A 80 10.67 -0.31 10.44
C GLU A 80 10.23 -1.78 10.58
N TYR A 81 11.19 -2.68 10.70
CA TYR A 81 10.92 -4.10 10.90
C TYR A 81 10.13 -4.36 12.19
N GLY A 82 10.54 -3.76 13.30
CA GLY A 82 9.87 -3.93 14.59
C GLY A 82 8.44 -3.36 14.59
N HIS A 83 8.20 -2.26 13.88
CA HIS A 83 6.87 -1.67 13.71
C HIS A 83 5.93 -2.64 12.98
N LEU A 84 6.36 -3.19 11.86
CA LEU A 84 5.57 -4.15 11.07
C LEU A 84 5.37 -5.48 11.80
N GLN A 85 6.40 -5.96 12.49
CA GLN A 85 6.32 -7.20 13.28
C GLN A 85 5.28 -7.07 14.41
N LYS A 86 5.17 -5.90 15.04
CA LYS A 86 4.12 -5.64 16.04
C LYS A 86 2.72 -5.74 15.44
N ALA A 87 2.58 -5.45 14.15
CA ALA A 87 1.33 -5.56 13.43
C ALA A 87 1.05 -6.95 12.84
N GLY A 88 1.98 -7.89 12.95
CA GLY A 88 1.83 -9.24 12.40
C GLY A 88 1.78 -9.28 10.88
N VAL A 89 2.24 -8.23 10.20
CA VAL A 89 2.24 -8.11 8.74
C VAL A 89 3.62 -8.44 8.17
N PRO A 90 3.71 -8.82 6.88
CA PRO A 90 4.97 -8.97 6.19
C PRO A 90 5.84 -7.72 6.25
N ALA A 91 7.13 -7.86 5.95
CA ALA A 91 8.01 -6.73 5.75
C ALA A 91 7.59 -5.98 4.46
N LEU A 92 7.13 -4.73 4.62
CA LEU A 92 6.56 -3.90 3.55
C LEU A 92 7.42 -2.66 3.33
N ARG A 93 7.60 -2.27 2.07
CA ARG A 93 8.50 -1.17 1.68
C ARG A 93 7.87 0.20 1.77
N HIS A 94 6.60 0.29 1.39
CA HIS A 94 5.87 1.55 1.28
C HIS A 94 4.79 1.60 2.34
N LEU A 95 4.70 2.71 3.06
CA LEU A 95 3.65 2.99 4.04
C LEU A 95 2.99 4.31 3.66
N LYS A 96 1.65 4.35 3.70
CA LYS A 96 0.89 5.58 3.48
C LYS A 96 -0.31 5.63 4.41
N GLU A 97 -0.68 6.83 4.81
CA GLU A 97 -1.81 7.07 5.70
C GLU A 97 -3.00 7.60 4.90
N TYR A 98 -4.19 7.11 5.24
CA TYR A 98 -5.46 7.62 4.74
C TYR A 98 -6.25 8.16 5.94
N ALA A 99 -6.68 9.40 5.84
CA ALA A 99 -7.59 9.98 6.83
C ALA A 99 -8.96 9.29 6.69
N VAL A 100 -9.46 8.73 7.78
CA VAL A 100 -10.75 8.03 7.81
C VAL A 100 -11.59 8.57 8.96
N ASP A 101 -12.89 8.60 8.76
CA ASP A 101 -13.82 9.15 9.76
C ASP A 101 -14.05 8.18 10.92
N ASN A 102 -13.88 6.87 10.68
CA ASN A 102 -14.04 5.83 11.69
C ASN A 102 -12.92 4.78 11.58
N PRO A 103 -11.77 4.98 12.26
CA PRO A 103 -10.64 4.06 12.17
C PRO A 103 -10.90 2.72 12.88
N GLY A 104 -11.90 2.64 13.77
CA GLY A 104 -12.24 1.42 14.50
C GLY A 104 -12.82 0.29 13.64
N ASP A 105 -13.25 0.60 12.42
CA ASP A 105 -13.79 -0.38 11.47
C ASP A 105 -12.67 -1.20 10.79
N TYR A 106 -11.41 -0.81 10.97
CA TYR A 106 -10.26 -1.47 10.37
C TYR A 106 -9.46 -2.23 11.42
N GLU A 107 -9.24 -3.51 11.16
CA GLU A 107 -8.42 -4.36 12.02
C GLU A 107 -6.96 -4.29 11.61
N LEU A 108 -6.09 -4.30 12.61
CA LEU A 108 -4.65 -4.29 12.42
C LEU A 108 -4.21 -5.62 11.81
N GLY A 109 -3.47 -5.57 10.69
CA GLY A 109 -3.07 -6.74 9.91
C GLY A 109 -4.05 -7.14 8.79
N SER A 110 -5.23 -6.52 8.71
CA SER A 110 -6.21 -6.81 7.66
C SER A 110 -5.67 -6.50 6.25
N GLU A 111 -6.13 -7.30 5.27
CA GLU A 111 -5.80 -7.14 3.85
C GLU A 111 -6.82 -6.26 3.13
N ILE A 112 -6.33 -5.30 2.35
CA ILE A 112 -7.09 -4.47 1.44
C ILE A 112 -6.69 -4.83 0.02
N LYS A 113 -7.67 -5.29 -0.77
CA LYS A 113 -7.51 -5.75 -2.15
C LYS A 113 -8.07 -4.73 -3.13
N ALA A 114 -7.79 -4.93 -4.42
CA ALA A 114 -8.32 -4.09 -5.49
C ALA A 114 -9.86 -4.18 -5.62
N ASP A 115 -10.49 -5.18 -5.00
CA ASP A 115 -11.94 -5.41 -5.00
C ASP A 115 -12.75 -4.28 -4.36
N ILE A 116 -12.10 -3.30 -3.73
CA ILE A 116 -12.75 -2.08 -3.24
C ILE A 116 -13.25 -1.18 -4.37
N PHE A 117 -12.69 -1.31 -5.58
CA PHE A 117 -13.09 -0.53 -6.75
C PHE A 117 -14.05 -1.33 -7.63
N LYS A 118 -15.01 -0.61 -8.22
CA LYS A 118 -15.91 -1.13 -9.23
C LYS A 118 -15.62 -0.46 -10.57
N GLU A 119 -15.95 -1.17 -11.64
CA GLU A 119 -15.88 -0.61 -12.99
C GLU A 119 -16.76 0.64 -13.09
N GLY A 120 -16.18 1.73 -13.60
CA GLY A 120 -16.85 3.03 -13.71
C GLY A 120 -16.60 3.99 -12.53
N ASP A 121 -15.95 3.55 -11.45
CA ASP A 121 -15.58 4.44 -10.35
C ASP A 121 -14.57 5.50 -10.80
N LEU A 122 -14.82 6.75 -10.41
CA LEU A 122 -13.87 7.84 -10.58
C LEU A 122 -12.87 7.83 -9.42
N VAL A 123 -11.57 7.85 -9.75
CA VAL A 123 -10.48 7.73 -8.78
C VAL A 123 -9.46 8.85 -8.90
N ASP A 124 -8.94 9.29 -7.76
CA ASP A 124 -7.82 10.22 -7.68
C ASP A 124 -6.50 9.45 -7.44
N VAL A 125 -5.43 9.88 -8.10
CA VAL A 125 -4.10 9.22 -8.03
C VAL A 125 -3.04 10.21 -7.57
N SER A 126 -2.18 9.80 -6.63
CA SER A 126 -1.10 10.62 -6.04
C SER A 126 0.22 9.89 -5.94
#